data_AF-I2DSW8-F1
#
_entry.id   AF-I2DSW8-F1
#
_cell.length_a   1.000
_cell.length_b   1.000
_cell.length_c   1.000
_cell.angle_alpha   90.00
_cell.angle_beta   90.00
_cell.angle_gamma   90.00
#
_symmetry.space_group_name_H-M   'P 1'
#
loop_
_entity.id
_entity.type
_entity.pdbx_description
1 polymer ?
#
loop_
_entity_poly.entity_id
_entity_poly.type
_entity_poly.pdbx_seq_one_letter_code
_entity_poly.pdbx_strand_id
1 'polypeptide(L)'
;MEDDEISEEQDAEEIEADRYALELLTSDPDFEVSKQGQGYNARELAAQALSLGPQMRIEPGTLALCYGYATGEWAVAQNAMKHIYANAMPAWEVVNGIASQQMAWENLSDENAHFVKAVMGAVR
;
A
#
# COMPACT_ATOMS: atom_id res chain seq x y z
N MET A 1 -12.26 37.13 -10.81
CA MET A 1 -13.09 36.01 -11.29
C MET A 1 -12.21 35.03 -12.07
N GLU A 2 -11.01 34.74 -11.58
CA GLU A 2 -10.07 33.75 -12.16
C GLU A 2 -9.54 32.79 -11.08
N ASP A 3 -9.60 33.16 -9.78
CA ASP A 3 -9.18 32.29 -8.67
C ASP A 3 -10.17 31.16 -8.33
N ASP A 4 -11.48 31.34 -8.53
CA ASP A 4 -12.50 30.32 -8.17
C ASP A 4 -12.49 29.10 -9.12
N GLU A 5 -12.22 29.31 -10.42
CA GLU A 5 -12.17 28.21 -11.41
C GLU A 5 -10.99 27.26 -11.15
N ILE A 6 -9.85 27.81 -10.69
CA ILE A 6 -8.66 27.02 -10.38
C ILE A 6 -8.92 26.14 -9.14
N SER A 7 -9.65 26.61 -8.13
CA SER A 7 -9.92 25.78 -6.94
C SER A 7 -10.93 24.67 -7.23
N GLU A 8 -11.96 24.93 -8.03
CA GLU A 8 -12.97 23.91 -8.38
C GLU A 8 -12.39 22.79 -9.26
N GLU A 9 -11.51 23.10 -10.21
CA GLU A 9 -10.81 22.07 -10.99
C GLU A 9 -9.84 21.25 -10.11
N GLN A 10 -9.13 21.91 -9.18
CA GLN A 10 -8.21 21.24 -8.26
C GLN A 10 -8.94 20.28 -7.32
N ASP A 11 -10.11 20.67 -6.81
CA ASP A 11 -10.96 19.81 -5.98
C ASP A 11 -11.45 18.56 -6.75
N ALA A 12 -11.78 18.71 -8.04
CA ALA A 12 -12.23 17.59 -8.87
C ALA A 12 -11.10 16.59 -9.16
N GLU A 13 -9.89 17.08 -9.44
CA GLU A 13 -8.70 16.24 -9.64
C GLU A 13 -8.30 15.51 -8.36
N GLU A 14 -8.37 16.17 -7.20
CA GLU A 14 -8.08 15.54 -5.90
C GLU A 14 -9.05 14.39 -5.60
N ILE A 15 -10.36 14.59 -5.83
CA ILE A 15 -11.37 13.54 -5.65
C ILE A 15 -11.13 12.35 -6.59
N GLU A 16 -10.79 12.61 -7.86
CA GLU A 16 -10.49 11.55 -8.82
C GLU A 16 -9.23 10.77 -8.44
N ALA A 17 -8.17 11.48 -8.01
CA ALA A 17 -6.92 10.88 -7.58
C ALA A 17 -7.12 10.00 -6.33
N ASP A 18 -7.86 10.48 -5.34
CA ASP A 18 -8.19 9.72 -4.13
C ASP A 18 -8.99 8.45 -4.47
N ARG A 19 -10.02 8.58 -5.31
CA ARG A 19 -10.85 7.45 -5.75
C ARG A 19 -10.01 6.39 -6.47
N TYR A 20 -9.13 6.83 -7.37
CA TYR A 20 -8.23 5.93 -8.08
C TYR A 20 -7.23 5.25 -7.13
N ALA A 21 -6.69 5.98 -6.14
CA ALA A 21 -5.80 5.40 -5.14
C ALA A 21 -6.51 4.33 -4.28
N LEU A 22 -7.75 4.59 -3.85
CA LEU A 22 -8.56 3.62 -3.12
C LEU A 22 -8.84 2.38 -3.97
N GLU A 23 -9.25 2.53 -5.23
CA GLU A 23 -9.47 1.42 -6.15
C GLU A 23 -8.20 0.58 -6.31
N LEU A 24 -7.06 1.23 -6.57
CA LEU A 24 -5.78 0.53 -6.78
C LEU A 24 -5.32 -0.24 -5.53
N LEU A 25 -5.47 0.35 -4.35
CA LEU A 25 -4.92 -0.18 -3.11
C LEU A 25 -5.86 -1.16 -2.38
N THR A 26 -7.18 -1.04 -2.62
CA THR A 26 -8.20 -1.80 -1.88
C THR A 26 -9.11 -2.62 -2.78
N SER A 27 -9.02 -2.44 -4.10
CA SER A 27 -9.99 -2.95 -5.10
C SER A 27 -11.41 -2.40 -4.93
N ASP A 28 -11.58 -1.32 -4.18
CA ASP A 28 -12.84 -0.64 -3.93
C ASP A 28 -12.63 0.89 -3.96
N PRO A 29 -13.16 1.61 -4.97
CA PRO A 29 -13.01 3.06 -5.08
C PRO A 29 -13.68 3.84 -3.95
N ASP A 30 -14.65 3.23 -3.27
CA ASP A 30 -15.44 3.84 -2.20
C ASP A 30 -15.11 3.19 -0.83
N PHE A 31 -13.89 2.66 -0.68
CA PHE A 31 -13.47 1.95 0.53
C PHE A 31 -13.52 2.83 1.77
N GLU A 32 -14.33 2.43 2.76
CA GLU A 32 -14.50 3.17 4.01
C GLU A 32 -13.88 2.45 5.22
N VAL A 33 -13.26 3.23 6.10
CA VAL A 33 -12.79 2.78 7.42
C VAL A 33 -13.54 3.52 8.52
N SER A 34 -14.33 2.79 9.31
CA SER A 34 -15.03 3.34 10.47
C SER A 34 -14.25 3.08 11.76
N LYS A 35 -14.01 4.13 12.56
CA LYS A 35 -13.50 3.99 13.94
C LYS A 35 -14.66 3.63 14.88
N GLN A 36 -14.58 2.45 15.52
CA GLN A 36 -15.53 2.07 16.56
C GLN A 36 -15.00 2.44 17.96
N GLY A 37 -15.64 3.41 18.61
CA GLY A 37 -15.31 3.83 19.98
C GLY A 37 -14.24 4.92 20.09
N GLN A 38 -13.82 5.21 21.33
CA GLN A 38 -12.78 6.20 21.66
C GLN A 38 -11.44 5.54 21.99
N GLY A 39 -10.34 6.27 21.83
CA GLY A 39 -9.04 5.89 22.40
C GLY A 39 -8.21 4.89 21.59
N TYR A 40 -8.56 4.64 20.33
CA TYR A 40 -7.77 3.76 19.45
C TYR A 40 -6.33 4.21 19.35
N ASN A 41 -5.41 3.40 19.87
CA ASN A 41 -3.98 3.70 19.84
C ASN A 41 -3.26 2.95 18.71
N ALA A 42 -2.02 3.33 18.43
CA ALA A 42 -1.22 2.79 17.33
C ALA A 42 -1.05 1.26 17.39
N ARG A 43 -0.98 0.67 18.59
CA ARG A 43 -0.82 -0.78 18.77
C ARG A 43 -2.11 -1.52 18.45
N GLU A 44 -3.24 -0.98 18.87
CA GLU A 44 -4.57 -1.54 18.55
C GLU A 44 -4.87 -1.46 17.06
N LEU A 45 -4.58 -0.30 16.44
CA LEU A 45 -4.72 -0.14 14.99
C LEU A 45 -3.87 -1.17 14.23
N ALA A 46 -2.60 -1.31 14.59
CA ALA A 46 -1.72 -2.28 13.96
C ALA A 46 -2.22 -3.72 14.14
N ALA A 47 -2.65 -4.10 15.34
CA ALA A 47 -3.17 -5.44 15.61
C ALA A 47 -4.42 -5.76 14.76
N GLN A 48 -5.31 -4.79 14.57
CA GLN A 48 -6.49 -4.98 13.74
C GLN A 48 -6.19 -4.98 12.25
N ALA A 49 -5.31 -4.09 11.79
CA ALA A 49 -4.87 -4.09 10.40
C ALA A 49 -4.19 -5.42 10.02
N LEU A 50 -3.34 -5.97 10.90
CA LEU A 50 -2.70 -7.28 10.72
C LEU A 50 -3.71 -8.44 10.71
N SER A 51 -4.82 -8.30 11.45
CA SER A 51 -5.88 -9.31 11.51
C SER A 51 -6.82 -9.24 10.29
N LEU A 52 -7.26 -8.03 9.91
CA LEU A 52 -8.26 -7.80 8.87
C LEU A 52 -7.66 -7.78 7.46
N GLY A 53 -6.43 -7.27 7.29
CA GLY A 53 -5.77 -7.14 5.99
C GLY A 53 -5.80 -8.43 5.16
N PRO A 54 -5.33 -9.57 5.68
CA PRO A 54 -5.39 -10.84 4.97
C PRO A 54 -6.81 -11.30 4.61
N GLN A 55 -7.80 -11.01 5.47
CA GLN A 55 -9.20 -11.38 5.23
C GLN A 55 -9.81 -10.57 4.09
N MET A 56 -9.42 -9.29 4.00
CA MET A 56 -9.89 -8.35 2.99
C MET A 56 -9.03 -8.38 1.71
N ARG A 57 -7.88 -9.07 1.75
CA ARG A 57 -6.83 -9.02 0.72
C ARG A 57 -6.29 -7.60 0.50
N ILE A 58 -6.21 -6.82 1.57
CA ILE A 58 -5.64 -5.48 1.61
C ILE A 58 -4.37 -5.54 2.46
N GLU A 59 -3.31 -4.86 2.03
CA GLU A 59 -2.06 -4.82 2.78
C GLU A 59 -2.29 -4.11 4.15
N PRO A 60 -1.78 -4.64 5.28
CA PRO A 60 -2.06 -4.06 6.60
C PRO A 60 -1.65 -2.59 6.76
N GLY A 61 -0.52 -2.17 6.20
CA GLY A 61 -0.12 -0.76 6.19
C GLY A 61 -1.09 0.11 5.39
N THR A 62 -1.58 -0.36 4.24
CA THR A 62 -2.66 0.30 3.48
C THR A 62 -3.90 0.49 4.35
N LEU A 63 -4.35 -0.53 5.08
CA LEU A 63 -5.50 -0.37 5.99
C LEU A 63 -5.25 0.68 7.09
N ALA A 64 -4.05 0.72 7.66
CA ALA A 64 -3.69 1.74 8.64
C ALA A 64 -3.64 3.15 8.03
N LEU A 65 -3.23 3.28 6.76
CA LEU A 65 -3.25 4.54 6.02
C LEU A 65 -4.68 4.97 5.68
N CYS A 66 -5.55 4.05 5.27
CA CYS A 66 -6.98 4.32 5.06
C CYS A 66 -7.66 4.79 6.35
N TYR A 67 -7.26 4.26 7.52
CA TYR A 67 -7.71 4.81 8.82
C TYR A 67 -7.26 6.27 9.00
N GLY A 68 -5.99 6.57 8.70
CA GLY A 68 -5.46 7.94 8.77
C GLY A 68 -6.21 8.90 7.85
N TYR A 69 -6.50 8.45 6.62
CA TYR A 69 -7.29 9.19 5.63
C TYR A 69 -8.72 9.45 6.13
N ALA A 70 -9.44 8.42 6.59
CA ALA A 70 -10.84 8.54 7.02
C ALA A 70 -11.03 9.33 8.33
N THR A 71 -10.05 9.35 9.22
CA THR A 71 -10.19 9.93 10.57
C THR A 71 -9.37 11.21 10.80
N GLY A 72 -8.40 11.50 9.93
CA GLY A 72 -7.41 12.55 10.13
C GLY A 72 -6.36 12.24 11.22
N GLU A 73 -6.42 11.07 11.87
CA GLU A 73 -5.51 10.68 12.95
C GLU A 73 -4.15 10.15 12.44
N TRP A 74 -3.49 10.92 11.58
CA TRP A 74 -2.23 10.53 10.92
C TRP A 74 -1.13 10.12 11.90
N ALA A 75 -1.04 10.75 13.08
CA ALA A 75 -0.06 10.38 14.09
C ALA A 75 -0.26 8.94 14.60
N VAL A 76 -1.50 8.46 14.68
CA VAL A 76 -1.82 7.08 15.09
C VAL A 76 -1.48 6.11 13.96
N ALA A 77 -1.90 6.41 12.72
CA ALA A 77 -1.59 5.62 11.53
C ALA A 77 -0.08 5.43 11.33
N GLN A 78 0.68 6.53 11.35
CA GLN A 78 2.14 6.50 11.17
C GLN A 78 2.86 5.74 12.30
N ASN A 79 2.38 5.80 13.53
CA ASN A 79 2.95 5.00 14.62
C ASN A 79 2.55 3.53 14.52
N ALA A 80 1.38 3.21 13.97
CA ALA A 80 0.95 1.83 13.74
C ALA A 80 1.88 1.13 12.72
N MET A 81 2.40 1.86 11.72
CA MET A 81 3.37 1.32 10.76
C MET A 81 4.59 0.68 11.43
N LYS A 82 5.06 1.22 12.57
CA LYS A 82 6.19 0.66 13.34
C LYS A 82 5.86 -0.70 13.98
N HIS A 83 4.59 -0.98 14.22
CA HIS A 83 4.11 -2.24 14.77
C HIS A 83 3.75 -3.23 13.66
N ILE A 84 3.30 -2.74 12.50
CA ILE A 84 3.04 -3.56 11.30
C ILE A 84 4.35 -4.07 10.71
N TYR A 85 5.31 -3.17 10.48
CA TYR A 85 6.63 -3.49 9.94
C TYR A 85 7.67 -3.57 11.05
N ALA A 86 7.49 -4.51 11.96
CA ALA A 86 8.35 -4.66 13.15
C ALA A 86 9.83 -4.93 12.81
N ASN A 87 10.09 -5.52 11.63
CA ASN A 87 11.45 -5.79 11.14
C ASN A 87 11.63 -5.17 9.77
N ALA A 88 12.76 -4.50 9.55
CA ALA A 88 13.15 -4.07 8.22
C ALA A 88 13.32 -5.31 7.33
N MET A 89 12.61 -5.33 6.21
CA MET A 89 12.81 -6.35 5.18
C MET A 89 13.67 -5.75 4.07
N PRO A 90 14.65 -6.49 3.53
CA PRO A 90 15.37 -6.07 2.33
C PRO A 90 14.39 -6.04 1.16
N ALA A 91 13.93 -4.84 0.79
CA ALA A 91 12.92 -4.65 -0.25
C ALA A 91 13.30 -5.35 -1.57
N TRP A 92 14.60 -5.36 -1.91
CA TRP A 92 15.11 -6.04 -3.10
C TRP A 92 14.85 -7.56 -3.07
N GLU A 93 14.95 -8.24 -1.92
CA GLU A 93 14.68 -9.68 -1.83
C GLU A 93 13.20 -9.99 -2.09
N VAL A 94 12.30 -9.16 -1.55
CA VAL A 94 10.86 -9.31 -1.73
C VAL A 94 10.46 -9.05 -3.18
N VAL A 95 10.90 -7.92 -3.75
CA VAL A 95 10.61 -7.54 -5.13
C VAL A 95 11.18 -8.56 -6.10
N ASN A 96 12.44 -8.97 -5.92
CA ASN A 96 13.07 -9.95 -6.80
C ASN A 96 12.46 -11.35 -6.63
N GLY A 97 12.01 -11.71 -5.44
CA GLY A 97 11.27 -12.95 -5.18
C GLY A 97 9.96 -13.00 -5.97
N ILE A 98 9.20 -11.90 -5.98
CA ILE A 98 7.94 -11.79 -6.76
C ILE A 98 8.25 -11.81 -8.27
N ALA A 99 9.19 -10.98 -8.72
CA ALA A 99 9.60 -10.93 -10.12
C ALA A 99 10.07 -12.31 -10.62
N SER A 100 10.77 -13.08 -9.78
CA SER A 100 11.21 -14.43 -10.16
C SER A 100 10.06 -15.40 -10.41
N GLN A 101 8.93 -15.21 -9.73
CA GLN A 101 7.73 -16.05 -9.89
C GLN A 101 6.84 -15.61 -11.04
N GLN A 102 6.84 -14.31 -11.36
CA GLN A 102 5.91 -13.73 -12.33
C GLN A 102 6.52 -13.47 -13.71
N MET A 103 7.85 -13.45 -13.83
CA MET A 103 8.50 -13.17 -15.11
C MET A 103 8.35 -14.34 -16.09
N ALA A 104 8.01 -14.02 -17.34
CA ALA A 104 7.92 -14.96 -18.45
C ALA A 104 9.34 -15.35 -18.94
N TRP A 105 10.03 -16.17 -18.17
CA TRP A 105 11.41 -16.60 -18.43
C TRP A 105 11.58 -17.28 -19.78
N GLU A 106 10.54 -17.95 -20.27
CA GLU A 106 10.48 -18.60 -21.58
C GLU A 106 10.58 -17.63 -22.76
N ASN A 107 10.30 -16.34 -22.52
CA ASN A 107 10.41 -15.29 -23.54
C ASN A 107 11.82 -14.66 -23.58
N LEU A 108 12.73 -15.06 -22.69
CA LEU A 108 14.11 -14.59 -22.65
C LEU A 108 15.04 -15.62 -23.30
N SER A 109 16.08 -15.15 -23.99
CA SER A 109 17.20 -16.01 -24.36
C SER A 109 17.91 -16.50 -23.10
N ASP A 110 18.61 -17.63 -23.19
CA ASP A 110 19.37 -18.20 -22.07
C ASP A 110 20.37 -17.19 -21.46
N GLU A 111 21.02 -16.38 -22.31
CA GLU A 111 21.96 -15.33 -21.89
C GLU A 111 21.24 -14.22 -21.09
N ASN A 112 20.10 -13.73 -21.59
CA ASN A 112 19.33 -12.69 -20.91
C ASN A 112 18.74 -13.21 -19.60
N ALA A 113 18.22 -14.44 -19.59
CA ALA A 113 17.71 -15.07 -18.39
C ALA A 113 18.81 -15.23 -17.33
N HIS A 114 20.02 -15.63 -17.73
CA HIS A 114 21.17 -15.73 -16.84
C HIS A 114 21.59 -14.37 -16.27
N PHE A 115 21.71 -13.35 -17.13
CA PHE A 115 22.04 -11.99 -16.71
C PHE A 115 21.02 -11.43 -15.70
N VAL A 116 19.73 -11.55 -15.99
CA VAL A 116 18.68 -11.02 -15.12
C VAL A 116 18.67 -11.75 -13.77
N LYS A 117 18.83 -13.08 -13.75
CA LYS A 117 18.98 -13.84 -12.48
C LYS A 117 20.19 -13.38 -11.68
N ALA A 118 21.31 -13.08 -12.32
CA ALA A 118 22.52 -12.56 -11.68
C ALA A 118 22.27 -11.19 -11.03
N VAL A 119 21.66 -10.24 -11.77
CA VAL A 119 21.33 -8.90 -11.26
C VAL A 119 20.33 -8.96 -10.11
N MET A 120 19.36 -9.87 -10.17
CA MET A 120 18.35 -10.03 -9.13
C MET A 120 18.88 -10.69 -7.84
N GLY A 121 20.13 -11.17 -7.83
CA GLY A 121 20.65 -11.96 -6.71
C GLY A 121 19.94 -13.32 -6.57
N ALA A 122 19.24 -13.77 -7.62
CA ALA A 122 18.48 -15.02 -7.66
C ALA A 122 19.35 -16.23 -8.02
N VAL A 123 20.67 -16.07 -8.05
CA VAL A 123 21.62 -17.16 -8.30
C VAL A 123 21.77 -17.99 -7.03
N ARG A 124 20.98 -19.04 -6.91
CA ARG A 124 21.26 -20.19 -6.03
C ARG A 124 21.23 -21.46 -6.84
#